data_AF-A0A553ZS55-F1
#
_entry.id   AF-A0A553ZS55-F1
#
_cell.length_a   1.000
_cell.length_b   1.000
_cell.length_c   1.000
_cell.angle_alpha   90.00
_cell.angle_beta   90.00
_cell.angle_gamma   90.00
#
_symmetry.space_group_name_H-M   'P 1'
#
loop_
_entity.id
_entity.type
_entity.pdbx_description
1 polymer ?
#
loop_
_entity_poly.entity_id
_entity_poly.type
_entity_poly.pdbx_seq_one_letter_code
_entity_poly.pdbx_strand_id
1 'polypeptide(L)' 'YSYEASLMALHDRDVYRTMACGIAGLSVATDSLSAIKYARVKPIRDENGLAVDFEIDGEYPQYGNNDERVDSIACDLVER' A
#
# COMPACT_ATOMS: atom_id res chain seq x y z
N TYR A 1 -16.81 -26.01 -5.64
CA TYR A 1 -17.19 -27.18 -4.82
C TYR A 1 -17.62 -26.84 -3.39
N SER A 2 -17.75 -25.55 -3.02
CA SER A 2 -18.23 -25.13 -1.70
C SER A 2 -19.15 -23.93 -1.89
N TYR A 3 -20.41 -24.18 -2.27
CA TYR A 3 -21.41 -23.12 -2.37
C TYR A 3 -22.12 -22.99 -1.03
N GLU A 4 -22.20 -21.77 -0.50
CA GLU A 4 -22.76 -21.44 0.81
C GLU A 4 -24.30 -21.48 0.80
N ALA A 5 -24.88 -22.63 0.42
CA ALA A 5 -26.30 -22.78 0.13
C ALA A 5 -27.23 -22.30 1.26
N SER A 6 -26.92 -22.64 2.52
CA SER A 6 -27.72 -22.22 3.68
C SER A 6 -27.70 -20.71 3.88
N LEU A 7 -26.60 -20.04 3.56
CA LEU A 7 -26.49 -18.59 3.66
C LEU A 7 -27.20 -17.93 2.48
N MET A 8 -27.00 -18.45 1.27
CA MET A 8 -27.61 -17.91 0.06
C MET A 8 -29.13 -18.15 -0.03
N ALA A 9 -29.67 -19.18 0.65
CA ALA A 9 -31.11 -19.45 0.68
C ALA A 9 -31.93 -18.38 1.42
N LEU A 10 -31.28 -17.57 2.27
CA LEU A 10 -31.89 -16.47 3.01
C LEU A 10 -31.65 -15.10 2.34
N HIS A 11 -31.07 -15.09 1.14
CA HIS A 11 -30.95 -13.88 0.32
C HIS A 11 -32.05 -13.84 -0.75
N ASP A 12 -32.29 -12.65 -1.29
CA ASP A 12 -33.12 -12.50 -2.49
C ASP A 12 -32.55 -13.28 -3.68
N ARG A 13 -33.39 -13.53 -4.69
CA ARG A 13 -33.00 -14.26 -5.91
C ARG A 13 -31.73 -13.69 -6.55
N ASP A 14 -31.64 -12.36 -6.64
CA ASP A 14 -30.56 -11.66 -7.33
C ASP A 14 -29.65 -10.96 -6.31
N VAL A 15 -28.56 -11.63 -5.94
CA VAL A 15 -27.55 -11.07 -5.03
C VAL A 15 -26.47 -10.33 -5.80
N TYR A 16 -26.30 -9.04 -5.48
CA TYR A 16 -25.18 -8.25 -5.98
C TYR A 16 -23.87 -8.72 -5.33
N ARG A 17 -22.86 -9.00 -6.15
CA ARG A 17 -21.56 -9.50 -5.71
C ARG A 17 -20.48 -8.50 -6.06
N THR A 18 -19.69 -8.12 -5.08
CA THR A 18 -18.49 -7.31 -5.28
C THR A 18 -17.25 -8.20 -5.18
N MET A 19 -16.22 -7.84 -5.94
CA MET A 19 -14.90 -8.44 -5.78
C MET A 19 -14.11 -7.57 -4.81
N ALA A 20 -14.09 -7.97 -3.54
CA ALA A 20 -13.35 -7.27 -2.51
C ALA A 20 -11.84 -7.55 -2.64
N CYS A 21 -11.09 -6.59 -3.17
CA CYS A 21 -9.63 -6.65 -3.22
C CYS A 21 -9.03 -5.94 -2.00
N GLY A 22 -8.02 -6.56 -1.38
CA GLY A 22 -7.24 -5.97 -0.30
C GLY A 22 -5.85 -5.58 -0.75
N ILE A 23 -5.31 -4.49 -0.19
CA ILE A 23 -3.92 -4.05 -0.38
C ILE A 23 -3.18 -4.23 0.95
N ALA A 24 -1.99 -4.82 0.91
CA ALA A 24 -1.13 -4.98 2.08
C ALA A 24 0.10 -4.07 1.97
N GLY A 25 0.59 -3.58 3.10
CA GLY A 25 1.82 -2.77 3.16
C GLY A 25 1.69 -1.35 2.62
N LEU A 26 0.47 -0.79 2.58
CA LEU A 26 0.21 0.56 2.05
C LEU A 26 1.09 1.63 2.72
N SER A 27 1.16 1.66 4.06
CA SER A 27 1.98 2.65 4.78
C SER A 27 3.46 2.52 4.43
N VAL A 28 3.98 1.30 4.30
CA VAL A 28 5.38 1.05 3.95
C VAL A 28 5.69 1.56 2.55
N ALA A 29 4.80 1.29 1.58
CA ALA A 29 4.95 1.81 0.22
C ALA A 29 4.88 3.34 0.19
N THR A 30 3.91 3.93 0.88
CA THR A 30 3.72 5.38 0.99
C THR A 30 4.96 6.05 1.60
N ASP A 31 5.46 5.54 2.72
CA ASP A 31 6.64 6.08 3.42
C ASP A 31 7.91 5.93 2.59
N SER A 32 8.05 4.82 1.86
CA SER A 32 9.18 4.63 0.95
C SER A 32 9.19 5.69 -0.16
N LEU A 33 8.03 5.98 -0.76
CA LEU A 33 7.89 7.04 -1.75
C LEU A 33 8.12 8.44 -1.16
N SER A 34 7.64 8.66 0.07
CA SER A 34 7.87 9.90 0.81
C SER A 34 9.37 10.13 1.07
N ALA A 35 10.09 9.13 1.54
CA ALA A 35 11.53 9.20 1.76
C ALA A 35 12.30 9.55 0.48
N ILE A 36 11.96 8.92 -0.65
CA ILE A 36 12.60 9.20 -1.95
C ILE A 36 12.31 10.64 -2.43
N LYS A 37 11.14 11.17 -2.10
CA LYS A 37 10.69 12.50 -2.54
C LYS A 37 11.21 13.64 -1.66
N TYR A 38 11.30 13.44 -0.35
CA TYR A 38 11.59 14.50 0.63
C TYR A 38 12.95 14.38 1.31
N ALA A 39 13.59 13.21 1.28
CA ALA A 39 14.94 12.99 1.78
C ALA A 39 15.85 12.47 0.65
N ARG A 40 17.14 12.32 0.95
CA ARG A 40 18.10 11.73 0.02
C ARG A 40 18.25 10.24 0.35
N VAL A 41 17.70 9.39 -0.51
CA VAL A 41 17.79 7.93 -0.36
C VAL A 41 18.91 7.37 -1.24
N LYS A 42 19.86 6.67 -0.63
CA LYS A 42 20.95 5.98 -1.32
C LYS A 42 20.76 4.47 -1.23
N PRO A 43 20.56 3.76 -2.36
CA PRO A 43 20.45 2.31 -2.34
C PRO A 43 21.82 1.67 -2.09
N ILE A 44 21.86 0.76 -1.13
CA ILE A 44 23.00 -0.13 -0.87
C ILE A 44 22.79 -1.38 -1.71
N ARG A 45 23.73 -1.65 -2.60
CA ARG A 45 23.65 -2.75 -3.57
C ARG A 45 24.58 -3.90 -3.21
N ASP A 46 24.15 -5.12 -3.50
CA ASP A 46 24.99 -6.31 -3.42
C ASP A 46 25.93 -6.45 -4.65
N GLU A 47 26.68 -7.55 -4.68
CA GLU A 47 27.60 -7.89 -5.78
C GLU A 47 26.92 -8.04 -7.15
N ASN A 48 25.62 -8.34 -7.17
CA ASN A 48 24.81 -8.48 -8.39
C ASN A 48 24.12 -7.17 -8.78
N GLY A 49 24.28 -6.11 -7.98
CA GLY A 49 23.66 -4.81 -8.18
C GLY A 49 22.22 -4.70 -7.66
N LEU A 50 21.73 -5.69 -6.89
CA LEU A 50 20.40 -5.66 -6.29
C LEU A 50 20.40 -4.76 -5.04
N ALA A 51 19.40 -3.91 -4.91
CA ALA A 51 19.23 -3.08 -3.71
C ALA A 51 18.79 -3.97 -2.53
N VAL A 52 19.65 -4.10 -1.53
CA VAL A 52 19.40 -4.91 -0.32
C VAL A 52 19.09 -4.06 0.90
N ASP A 53 19.45 -2.78 0.88
CA ASP A 53 19.20 -1.83 1.97
C ASP A 53 19.21 -0.38 1.44
N PHE A 54 18.78 0.57 2.26
CA PHE A 54 18.69 1.98 1.92
C PHE A 54 19.21 2.87 3.05
N GLU A 55 20.13 3.76 2.72
CA GLU A 55 20.59 4.83 3.62
C GLU A 55 19.79 6.10 3.33
N ILE A 56 19.20 6.69 4.37
CA ILE A 56 18.37 7.90 4.26
C ILE A 56 19.13 9.05 4.93
N ASP A 57 19.41 10.10 4.16
CA ASP A 57 19.99 11.35 4.64
C ASP A 57 18.92 12.46 4.58
N GLY A 58 18.49 12.92 5.76
CA GLY A 58 17.40 13.86 5.97
C GLY A 58 16.12 13.21 6.53
N GLU A 59 15.20 14.06 6.99
CA GLU A 59 13.89 13.65 7.52
C GLU A 59 12.83 13.68 6.42
N TYR A 60 11.83 12.80 6.52
CA TYR A 60 10.70 12.73 5.59
C TYR A 60 9.38 12.57 6.36
N PRO A 61 8.25 13.09 5.83
CA PRO A 61 6.96 12.92 6.48
C PRO A 61 6.50 11.46 6.39
N GLN A 62 6.03 10.92 7.51
CA GLN A 62 5.55 9.53 7.63
C GLN A 62 4.03 9.49 7.69
N TYR A 63 3.45 8.49 7.02
CA TYR A 63 2.01 8.28 6.91
C TYR A 63 1.35 8.09 8.28
N GLY A 64 0.14 8.63 8.44
CA GLY A 64 -0.62 8.54 9.69
C GLY A 64 -0.35 9.67 10.69
N ASN A 65 0.43 10.69 10.31
CA ASN A 65 0.70 11.88 11.11
C ASN A 65 -0.09 13.13 10.65
N ASN A 66 -1.12 12.96 9.79
CA ASN A 66 -1.92 14.05 9.24
C ASN A 66 -1.08 15.09 8.49
N ASP A 67 -0.11 14.59 7.70
CA ASP A 67 0.72 15.41 6.83
C ASP A 67 0.32 15.15 5.38
N GLU A 68 -0.32 16.14 4.77
CA GLU A 68 -0.87 16.06 3.42
C GLU A 68 0.16 15.60 2.38
N ARG A 69 1.45 15.88 2.60
CA ARG A 69 2.53 15.54 1.67
C ARG A 69 2.71 14.03 1.49
N VAL A 70 2.46 13.25 2.53
CA VAL A 70 2.56 11.79 2.55
C VAL A 70 1.18 11.14 2.45
N ASP A 71 0.16 11.75 3.05
CA ASP A 71 -1.21 11.21 3.00
C ASP A 71 -1.78 11.25 1.57
N SER A 72 -1.46 12.29 0.79
CA SER A 72 -1.85 12.35 -0.64
C SER A 72 -1.18 11.26 -1.49
N ILE A 73 0.01 10.78 -1.11
CA ILE A 73 0.67 9.65 -1.79
C ILE A 73 -0.10 8.35 -1.51
N ALA A 74 -0.59 8.15 -0.29
CA ALA A 74 -1.42 6.99 0.03
C ALA A 74 -2.73 6.98 -0.75
N CYS A 75 -3.39 8.15 -0.92
CA CYS A 75 -4.59 8.27 -1.73
C CYS A 75 -4.33 7.89 -3.20
N ASP A 76 -3.27 8.42 -3.81
CA ASP A 76 -2.91 8.10 -5.21
C ASP A 76 -2.60 6.60 -5.40
N LEU A 77 -2.02 5.93 -4.40
CA LEU A 77 -1.75 4.48 -4.46
C LEU A 77 -3.00 3.61 -4.41
N VAL A 78 -4.08 4.07 -3.74
CA VAL A 78 -5.33 3.30 -3.62
C VAL A 78 -6.25 3.54 -4.81
N GLU A 79 -6.15 4.70 -5.46
CA GLU A 79 -7.01 5.08 -6.59
C GLU A 79 -6.61 4.46 -7.94
N ARG A 80 -5.36 4.03 -8.09
CA ARG A 80 -4.79 3.56 -9.37
C ARG A 80 -4.88 2.06 -9.61
#